data_AF-A0A7X9S4X6-F1
#
_entry.id   AF-A0A7X9S4X6-F1
#
_cell.length_a   1.000
_cell.length_b   1.000
_cell.length_c   1.000
_cell.angle_alpha   90.00
_cell.angle_beta   90.00
_cell.angle_gamma   90.00
#
_symmetry.space_group_name_H-M   'P 1'
#
loop_
_entity.id
_entity.type
_entity.pdbx_description
1 polymer ?
#
loop_
_entity_poly.entity_id
_entity_poly.type
_entity_poly.pdbx_seq_one_letter_code
_entity_poly.pdbx_strand_id
1 'polypeptide(L)'
;MNNELFDKYKLVNLEIIDSIKNDNEDISLFEKREKLIGELFNLNWSKEQKRMMYNNMGLVDLDKEIERLLKEKMIRIKEKINKIAKNKAANKSYNSVNRRSNFFSANV
;
A
#
# COMPACT_ATOMS: atom_id res chain seq x y z
N MET A 1 -9.94 31.63 10.21
CA MET A 1 -10.63 30.70 9.28
C MET A 1 -10.31 29.30 9.81
N ASN A 2 -11.24 28.65 10.52
CA ASN A 2 -11.01 27.31 11.07
C ASN A 2 -11.14 26.31 9.93
N ASN A 3 -10.01 25.72 9.52
CA ASN A 3 -9.95 24.80 8.39
C ASN A 3 -9.85 23.35 8.88
N GLU A 4 -10.61 23.04 9.94
CA GLU A 4 -10.59 21.78 10.69
C GLU A 4 -10.69 20.54 9.80
N LEU A 5 -11.41 20.64 8.68
CA LEU A 5 -11.57 19.53 7.75
C LEU A 5 -10.27 19.22 7.00
N PHE A 6 -9.54 20.24 6.58
CA PHE A 6 -8.23 20.06 5.96
C PHE A 6 -7.18 19.60 6.99
N ASP A 7 -7.29 20.06 8.24
CA ASP A 7 -6.43 19.57 9.34
C ASP A 7 -6.68 18.08 9.62
N LYS A 8 -7.94 17.65 9.70
CA LYS A 8 -8.32 16.24 9.82
C LYS A 8 -7.79 15.41 8.65
N TYR A 9 -7.92 15.91 7.43
CA TYR A 9 -7.37 15.25 6.24
C TYR A 9 -5.85 15.11 6.31
N LYS A 10 -5.15 16.17 6.74
CA LYS A 10 -3.71 16.15 6.96
C LYS A 10 -3.29 15.10 7.99
N LEU A 11 -3.98 15.06 9.13
CA LEU A 11 -3.70 14.11 10.21
C LEU A 11 -3.86 12.67 9.74
N VAL A 12 -4.96 12.35 9.05
CA VAL A 12 -5.19 11.01 8.51
C VAL A 12 -4.12 10.63 7.49
N ASN A 13 -3.71 11.55 6.63
CA ASN A 13 -2.62 11.28 5.69
C ASN A 13 -1.29 10.98 6.42
N LEU A 14 -0.98 11.68 7.51
CA LEU A 14 0.21 11.41 8.32
C LEU A 14 0.11 10.06 9.02
N GLU A 15 -1.05 9.71 9.58
CA GLU A 15 -1.34 8.39 10.18
C GLU A 15 -1.12 7.27 9.15
N ILE A 16 -1.61 7.44 7.91
CA ILE A 16 -1.41 6.47 6.82
C ILE A 16 0.08 6.32 6.47
N ILE A 17 0.81 7.43 6.35
CA ILE A 17 2.25 7.39 6.01
C ILE A 17 3.03 6.64 7.09
N ASP A 18 2.79 6.95 8.36
CA ASP A 18 3.43 6.24 9.48
C ASP A 18 3.07 4.75 9.44
N SER A 19 1.79 4.46 9.18
CA SER A 19 1.30 3.09 9.16
C SER A 19 1.93 2.22 8.05
N ILE A 20 2.08 2.78 6.84
CA ILE A 20 2.77 2.11 5.74
C ILE A 20 4.26 1.89 6.07
N LYS A 21 4.92 2.89 6.68
CA LYS A 21 6.34 2.79 7.04
C LYS A 21 6.60 1.74 8.11
N ASN A 22 5.66 1.52 9.00
CA ASN A 22 5.73 0.55 10.08
C ASN A 22 5.16 -0.84 9.71
N ASP A 23 4.84 -1.07 8.43
CA ASP A 23 4.25 -2.32 7.92
C ASP A 23 2.97 -2.75 8.69
N ASN A 24 2.17 -1.78 9.19
CA ASN A 24 0.96 -2.02 9.98
C ASN A 24 -0.30 -1.38 9.37
N GLU A 25 -0.41 -1.40 8.04
CA GLU A 25 -1.49 -0.74 7.31
C GLU A 25 -2.88 -1.08 7.82
N ASP A 26 -3.68 -0.05 8.07
CA ASP A 26 -5.09 -0.16 8.43
C ASP A 26 -5.98 0.41 7.33
N ILE A 27 -6.85 -0.46 6.77
CA ILE A 27 -7.85 -0.10 5.76
C ILE A 27 -8.80 0.98 6.30
N SER A 28 -9.09 0.98 7.61
CA SER A 28 -10.00 1.94 8.22
C SER A 28 -9.52 3.39 8.07
N LEU A 29 -8.20 3.61 8.03
CA LEU A 29 -7.61 4.94 7.78
C LEU A 29 -7.89 5.44 6.36
N PHE A 30 -7.87 4.54 5.36
CA PHE A 30 -8.19 4.87 3.98
C PHE A 30 -9.68 5.18 3.81
N GLU A 31 -10.56 4.43 4.48
CA GLU A 31 -12.00 4.73 4.49
C GLU A 31 -12.29 6.08 5.16
N LYS A 32 -11.60 6.39 6.26
CA LYS A 32 -11.68 7.70 6.93
C LYS A 32 -11.21 8.82 6.00
N ARG A 33 -10.11 8.59 5.25
CA ARG A 33 -9.61 9.54 4.24
C ARG A 33 -10.63 9.77 3.13
N GLU A 34 -11.27 8.72 2.61
CA GLU A 34 -12.31 8.84 1.57
C GLU A 34 -13.51 9.67 2.03
N LYS A 35 -13.99 9.45 3.26
CA LYS A 35 -15.07 10.25 3.85
C LYS A 35 -14.70 11.73 3.92
N LEU A 36 -13.49 12.04 4.39
CA LEU A 36 -12.98 13.43 4.46
C LEU A 36 -12.87 14.07 3.07
N ILE A 37 -12.48 13.32 2.04
CA ILE A 37 -12.50 13.82 0.65
C ILE A 37 -13.92 14.19 0.23
N GLY A 38 -14.91 13.33 0.51
CA GLY A 38 -16.31 13.62 0.24
C GLY A 38 -16.80 14.91 0.92
N GLU A 39 -16.46 15.08 2.20
CA GLU A 39 -16.76 16.30 2.95
C GLU A 39 -16.07 17.54 2.34
N LEU A 40 -14.80 17.42 1.93
CA LEU A 40 -14.03 18.50 1.29
C LEU A 40 -14.64 18.90 -0.06
N PHE A 41 -15.12 17.93 -0.83
CA PHE A 41 -15.82 18.19 -2.09
C PHE A 41 -17.13 18.95 -1.86
N ASN A 42 -17.86 18.62 -0.79
CA ASN A 42 -19.14 19.26 -0.45
C ASN A 42 -19.00 20.58 0.33
N LEU A 43 -17.79 20.94 0.77
CA LEU A 43 -17.51 22.20 1.44
C LEU A 43 -17.94 23.39 0.57
N ASN A 44 -18.65 24.36 1.16
CA ASN A 44 -19.19 25.56 0.48
C ASN A 44 -18.10 26.61 0.17
N TRP A 45 -17.03 26.18 -0.48
CA TRP A 45 -15.90 27.00 -0.91
C TRP A 45 -15.74 26.89 -2.42
N SER A 46 -15.19 27.93 -3.05
CA SER A 46 -14.84 27.85 -4.46
C SER A 46 -13.72 26.82 -4.69
N LYS A 47 -13.63 26.34 -5.93
CA LYS A 47 -12.55 25.43 -6.35
C LYS A 47 -11.18 26.04 -6.08
N GLU A 48 -11.02 27.33 -6.33
CA GLU A 48 -9.79 28.09 -6.14
C GLU A 48 -9.43 28.19 -4.65
N GLN A 49 -10.41 28.46 -3.77
CA GLN A 49 -10.20 28.48 -2.32
C GLN A 49 -9.72 27.12 -1.80
N LYS A 50 -10.38 26.04 -2.23
CA LYS A 50 -9.98 24.67 -1.86
C LYS A 50 -8.57 24.35 -2.36
N ARG A 51 -8.26 24.70 -3.61
CA ARG A 51 -6.94 24.48 -4.22
C ARG A 51 -5.84 25.25 -3.49
N MET A 52 -6.08 26.52 -3.17
CA MET A 52 -5.12 27.33 -2.41
C MET A 52 -4.87 26.71 -1.04
N MET A 53 -5.90 26.31 -0.31
CA MET A 53 -5.73 25.68 1.00
C MET A 53 -4.98 24.34 0.90
N TYR A 54 -5.36 23.50 -0.07
CA TYR A 54 -4.72 22.21 -0.32
C TYR A 54 -3.22 22.34 -0.58
N ASN A 55 -2.83 23.33 -1.41
CA ASN A 55 -1.43 23.63 -1.68
C ASN A 55 -0.72 24.23 -0.46
N ASN A 56 -1.32 25.23 0.20
CA ASN A 56 -0.70 25.95 1.32
C ASN A 56 -0.43 25.03 2.52
N MET A 57 -1.23 23.99 2.71
CA MET A 57 -1.04 23.02 3.78
C MET A 57 -0.04 21.90 3.46
N GLY A 58 0.49 21.86 2.23
CA GLY A 58 1.40 20.82 1.75
C GLY A 58 0.71 19.47 1.52
N LEU A 59 -0.61 19.45 1.30
CA LEU A 59 -1.36 18.20 1.17
C LEU A 59 -1.04 17.47 -0.15
N VAL A 60 -0.65 18.21 -1.17
CA VAL A 60 -0.12 17.67 -2.44
C VAL A 60 1.02 16.69 -2.18
N ASP A 61 1.97 17.07 -1.33
CA ASP A 61 3.18 16.29 -1.10
C ASP A 61 2.90 15.07 -0.23
N LEU A 62 1.96 15.18 0.71
CA LEU A 62 1.48 14.04 1.50
C LEU A 62 0.80 12.99 0.61
N ASP A 63 -0.08 13.42 -0.30
CA ASP A 63 -0.76 12.50 -1.21
C ASP A 63 0.21 11.79 -2.17
N LYS A 64 1.20 12.52 -2.69
CA LYS A 64 2.29 11.94 -3.50
C LYS A 64 3.14 10.95 -2.70
N GLU A 65 3.44 11.25 -1.44
CA GLU A 65 4.23 10.38 -0.58
C GLU A 65 3.49 9.07 -0.29
N ILE A 66 2.19 9.13 0.02
CA ILE A 66 1.34 7.93 0.18
C ILE A 66 1.36 7.08 -1.08
N GLU A 67 1.15 7.70 -2.26
CA GLU A 67 1.17 6.99 -3.54
C GLU A 67 2.51 6.30 -3.79
N ARG A 68 3.61 7.01 -3.55
CA ARG A 68 4.97 6.48 -3.69
C ARG A 68 5.21 5.27 -2.80
N LEU A 69 4.88 5.39 -1.50
CA LEU A 69 5.09 4.33 -0.52
C LEU A 69 4.28 3.07 -0.86
N LEU A 70 3.01 3.23 -1.25
CA LEU A 70 2.16 2.12 -1.67
C LEU A 70 2.71 1.42 -2.93
N LYS A 71 3.18 2.19 -3.92
CA LYS A 71 3.80 1.63 -5.13
C LYS A 71 5.07 0.84 -4.81
N GLU A 72 5.96 1.40 -4.00
CA GLU A 72 7.18 0.73 -3.56
C GLU A 72 6.87 -0.58 -2.83
N LYS A 73 5.91 -0.55 -1.90
CA LYS A 73 5.51 -1.74 -1.17
C LYS A 73 4.86 -2.79 -2.07
N MET A 74 3.99 -2.39 -2.99
CA MET A 74 3.39 -3.30 -3.97
C MET A 74 4.47 -4.03 -4.79
N ILE A 75 5.50 -3.31 -5.25
CA ILE A 75 6.61 -3.91 -6.00
C ILE A 75 7.34 -4.94 -5.14
N ARG A 76 7.72 -4.58 -3.90
CA ARG A 76 8.40 -5.49 -2.97
C ARG A 76 7.58 -6.75 -2.67
N ILE A 77 6.26 -6.62 -2.49
CA ILE A 77 5.37 -7.77 -2.25
C ILE A 77 5.32 -8.67 -3.49
N LYS A 78 5.20 -8.11 -4.70
CA LYS A 78 5.22 -8.89 -5.95
C LYS A 78 6.52 -9.68 -6.10
N GLU A 79 7.65 -9.08 -5.79
CA GLU A 79 8.95 -9.75 -5.81
C GLU A 79 9.01 -10.91 -4.80
N LYS A 80 8.53 -10.70 -3.57
CA LYS A 80 8.43 -11.75 -2.54
C LYS A 80 7.56 -12.92 -3.01
N ILE A 81 6.38 -12.65 -3.58
CA ILE A 81 5.48 -13.67 -4.14
C ILE A 81 6.19 -14.46 -5.24
N ASN A 82 6.86 -13.78 -6.17
CA ASN A 82 7.60 -14.42 -7.25
C ASN A 82 8.74 -15.31 -6.74
N LYS A 83 9.46 -14.87 -5.70
CA LYS A 83 10.51 -15.67 -5.05
C LYS A 83 9.94 -16.92 -4.42
N ILE A 84 8.81 -16.82 -3.71
CA ILE A 84 8.12 -17.96 -3.10
C ILE A 84 7.67 -18.95 -4.18
N ALA A 85 7.09 -18.46 -5.28
CA ALA A 85 6.65 -19.29 -6.40
C ALA A 85 7.81 -20.06 -7.05
N LYS A 86 8.94 -19.38 -7.29
CA LYS A 86 10.17 -20.00 -7.83
C LYS A 86 10.72 -21.08 -6.89
N ASN A 87 10.79 -20.79 -5.58
CA ASN A 87 11.25 -21.75 -4.58
C ASN A 87 10.33 -22.99 -4.51
N LYS A 88 9.01 -22.79 -4.59
CA LYS A 88 8.04 -23.89 -4.62
C LYS A 88 8.22 -24.76 -5.86
N ALA A 89 8.48 -24.16 -7.03
CA ALA A 89 8.76 -24.88 -8.26
C ALA A 89 10.06 -25.70 -8.16
N ALA A 90 11.14 -25.09 -7.66
CA ALA A 90 12.42 -25.78 -7.46
C ALA A 90 12.28 -26.96 -6.49
N ASN A 91 11.64 -26.76 -5.33
CA ASN A 91 11.39 -27.84 -4.36
C ASN A 91 10.58 -28.99 -4.97
N LYS A 92 9.55 -28.67 -5.77
CA LYS A 92 8.77 -29.69 -6.50
C LYS A 92 9.65 -30.46 -7.48
N SER A 93 10.51 -29.78 -8.23
CA SER A 93 11.45 -30.41 -9.17
C SER A 93 12.42 -31.35 -8.47
N TYR A 94 13.11 -30.89 -7.41
CA TYR A 94 14.03 -31.74 -6.65
C TYR A 94 13.33 -32.96 -6.03
N ASN A 95 12.17 -32.76 -5.41
CA ASN A 95 11.38 -33.88 -4.86
C ASN A 95 10.92 -34.87 -5.94
N SER A 96 10.60 -34.39 -7.14
CA SER A 96 10.21 -35.25 -8.26
C SER A 96 11.38 -36.07 -8.81
N VAL A 97 12.59 -35.51 -8.83
CA VAL A 97 13.81 -36.20 -9.24
C VAL A 97 14.16 -37.29 -8.21
N ASN A 98 14.14 -36.97 -6.92
CA ASN A 98 14.38 -37.94 -5.84
C ASN A 98 13.34 -39.07 -5.78
N ARG A 99 12.10 -38.84 -6.22
CA ARG A 99 11.08 -39.90 -6.31
C ARG A 99 11.26 -40.79 -7.55
N ARG A 100 11.78 -40.25 -8.67
CA ARG A 100 12.02 -41.01 -9.90
C ARG A 100 13.30 -41.84 -9.87
N SER A 101 14.30 -41.46 -9.08
CA SER A 101 15.54 -42.25 -8.94
C SER A 101 15.30 -43.62 -8.28
N ASN A 102 14.21 -43.79 -7.53
CA ASN A 102 13.87 -45.07 -6.88
C ASN A 102 13.18 -46.09 -7.82
N PHE A 103 12.97 -45.77 -9.10
CA PHE A 103 12.40 -46.73 -10.06
C PHE A 103 13.42 -47.75 -10.58
N PHE A 104 14.73 -47.46 -10.50
CA PHE A 104 15.80 -48.35 -10.97
C PHE A 104 16.59 -49.03 -9.82
N SER A 105 16.22 -48.80 -8.56
CA SER A 105 16.90 -49.38 -7.40
C SER A 105 16.19 -50.60 -6.79
N ALA A 106 15.13 -51.11 -7.42
CA ALA A 106 14.50 -52.38 -7.04
C ALA A 106 15.02 -53.50 -7.96
N ASN A 107 16.29 -53.84 -7.80
CA ASN A 107 16.86 -55.11 -8.24
C ASN A 107 17.72 -55.66 -7.10
N VAL A 108 17.06 -56.25 -6.11
CA VAL A 108 17.58 -57.37 -5.29
C VAL A 108 16.40 -58.28 -4.96
#